data_AF-A0A3C1JSZ2-F1
#
_entry.id   AF-A0A3C1JSZ2-F1
#
_cell.length_a   1.000
_cell.length_b   1.000
_cell.length_c   1.000
_cell.angle_alpha   90.00
_cell.angle_beta   90.00
_cell.angle_gamma   90.00
#
_symmetry.space_group_name_H-M   'P 1'
#
loop_
_entity.id
_entity.type
_entity.pdbx_description
1 polymer ?
#
loop_
_entity_poly.entity_id
_entity_poly.type
_entity_poly.pdbx_seq_one_letter_code
_entity_poly.pdbx_strand_id
1 'polypeptide(L)'
;MLSALNSRLPPDLRVLVIEPVSADFHARFSATSRCYRYTIENSVVGLPTNRRSAWNVRRPLSVIAMNEALGRIIGSHDFAAFGVRVGSDPTRRVVLRAHASITGVPRTGAVCSSDAAPDPSVGRAVSGEIWHTSRQCDPHCEPAASIVVIEVEANAFLRHMMRRLVGTLVRVGHLRVAPDVMDTLLVVPSRGLVGPAAPPHGLCLVHVAYDGIRLSPRYRASPGS
;
A
#
# COMPACT_ATOMS: atom_id res chain seq x y z
N MET A 1 21.11 -0.80 -29.13
CA MET A 1 21.41 -1.85 -28.13
C MET A 1 20.24 -2.16 -27.21
N LEU A 2 19.67 -1.18 -26.49
CA LEU A 2 18.52 -1.39 -25.58
C LEU A 2 17.27 -2.01 -26.26
N SER A 3 16.89 -1.48 -27.43
CA SER A 3 15.75 -2.02 -28.21
C SER A 3 15.96 -3.49 -28.63
N ALA A 4 17.18 -3.86 -29.02
CA ALA A 4 17.51 -5.24 -29.38
C ALA A 4 17.38 -6.22 -28.19
N LEU A 5 17.74 -5.79 -26.97
CA LEU A 5 17.53 -6.61 -25.78
C LEU A 5 16.04 -6.76 -25.46
N ASN A 6 15.30 -5.65 -25.44
CA ASN A 6 13.87 -5.68 -25.16
C ASN A 6 13.06 -6.47 -26.20
N SER A 7 13.52 -6.54 -27.46
CA SER A 7 12.88 -7.36 -28.50
C SER A 7 12.91 -8.87 -28.21
N ARG A 8 13.81 -9.32 -27.33
CA ARG A 8 13.96 -10.74 -26.94
C ARG A 8 13.27 -11.10 -25.63
N LEU A 9 12.70 -10.13 -24.93
CA LEU A 9 12.09 -10.33 -23.62
C LEU A 9 10.58 -10.51 -23.72
N PRO A 10 9.97 -11.34 -22.85
CA PRO A 10 8.52 -11.44 -22.77
C PRO A 10 7.90 -10.08 -22.38
N PRO A 11 6.60 -9.83 -22.65
CA PRO A 11 5.98 -8.51 -22.50
C PRO A 11 6.07 -7.88 -21.10
N ASP A 12 6.22 -8.71 -20.07
CA ASP A 12 6.27 -8.37 -18.66
C ASP A 12 7.68 -8.06 -18.13
N LEU A 13 8.73 -8.25 -18.94
CA LEU A 13 10.10 -7.95 -18.58
C LEU A 13 10.72 -6.93 -19.55
N ARG A 14 11.27 -5.84 -19.00
CA ARG A 14 11.92 -4.79 -19.78
C ARG A 14 13.23 -4.35 -19.12
N VAL A 15 14.28 -4.21 -19.91
CA VAL A 15 15.49 -3.48 -19.54
C VAL A 15 15.21 -2.00 -19.74
N LEU A 16 15.34 -1.24 -18.66
CA LEU A 16 15.09 0.20 -18.66
C LEU A 16 16.37 0.98 -18.95
N VAL A 17 17.48 0.57 -18.33
CA VAL A 17 18.77 1.25 -18.37
C VAL A 17 19.88 0.20 -18.40
N ILE A 18 20.99 0.55 -19.08
CA ILE A 18 22.23 -0.22 -19.09
C ILE A 18 23.34 0.77 -18.80
N GLU A 19 24.08 0.54 -17.72
CA GLU A 19 25.18 1.40 -17.30
C GLU A 19 26.44 0.53 -17.09
N PRO A 20 27.62 0.99 -17.54
CA PRO A 20 28.87 0.35 -17.16
C PRO A 20 29.11 0.56 -15.67
N VAL A 21 29.61 -0.49 -15.00
CA VAL A 21 29.90 -0.49 -13.57
C VAL A 21 31.31 -0.99 -13.32
N SER A 22 31.86 -0.70 -12.14
CA SER A 22 33.16 -1.25 -11.70
C SER A 22 33.13 -2.78 -11.72
N ALA A 23 34.28 -3.41 -11.96
CA ALA A 23 34.44 -4.86 -11.91
C ALA A 23 34.12 -5.45 -10.52
N ASP A 24 34.28 -4.66 -9.46
CA ASP A 24 33.98 -5.05 -8.07
C ASP A 24 32.49 -4.89 -7.70
N PHE A 25 31.66 -4.38 -8.62
CA PHE A 25 30.26 -4.12 -8.34
C PHE A 25 29.46 -5.41 -8.14
N HIS A 26 28.64 -5.45 -7.08
CA HIS A 26 27.71 -6.54 -6.83
C HIS A 26 26.29 -6.02 -6.54
N ALA A 27 25.34 -6.31 -7.42
CA ALA A 27 23.96 -5.79 -7.35
C ALA A 27 23.26 -5.96 -5.99
N ARG A 28 23.54 -7.06 -5.27
CA ARG A 28 23.04 -7.30 -3.91
C ARG A 28 23.81 -6.55 -2.82
N PHE A 29 25.14 -6.69 -2.78
CA PHE A 29 25.98 -6.26 -1.65
C PHE A 29 26.40 -4.80 -1.73
N SER A 30 26.49 -4.23 -2.93
CA SER A 30 26.74 -2.80 -3.14
C SER A 30 25.50 -1.91 -2.90
N ALA A 31 24.31 -2.51 -2.72
CA ALA A 31 23.09 -1.75 -2.50
C ALA A 31 23.02 -1.17 -1.08
N THR A 32 22.89 0.15 -0.97
CA THR A 32 22.85 0.90 0.29
C THR A 32 21.44 1.00 0.86
N SER A 33 20.41 1.10 -0.01
CA SER A 33 19.01 1.05 0.40
C SER A 33 18.11 0.45 -0.69
N ARG A 34 16.93 0.02 -0.29
CA ARG A 34 15.85 -0.44 -1.17
C ARG A 34 14.56 0.26 -0.75
N CYS A 35 13.73 0.62 -1.70
CA CYS A 35 12.42 1.18 -1.44
C CYS A 35 11.33 0.29 -2.03
N TYR A 36 10.41 -0.15 -1.18
CA TYR A 36 9.23 -0.88 -1.60
C TYR A 36 7.99 0.01 -1.51
N ARG A 37 7.08 -0.19 -2.46
CA ARG A 37 5.74 0.38 -2.46
C ARG A 37 4.72 -0.72 -2.33
N TYR A 38 3.70 -0.48 -1.51
CA TYR A 38 2.51 -1.29 -1.46
C TYR A 38 1.29 -0.45 -1.82
N THR A 39 0.47 -0.94 -2.76
CA THR A 39 -0.74 -0.25 -3.22
C THR A 39 -2.00 -0.93 -2.67
N ILE A 40 -2.86 -0.15 -2.05
CA ILE A 40 -4.18 -0.55 -1.57
C ILE A 40 -5.23 0.25 -2.34
N GLU A 41 -6.20 -0.45 -2.91
CA GLU A 41 -7.43 0.15 -3.39
C GLU A 41 -8.43 0.14 -2.23
N ASN A 42 -8.73 1.31 -1.67
CA ASN A 42 -9.67 1.46 -0.58
C ASN A 42 -11.05 1.84 -1.14
N SER A 43 -11.81 0.82 -1.51
CA SER A 43 -13.16 0.95 -2.09
C SER A 43 -14.03 -0.28 -1.74
N VAL A 44 -15.35 -0.08 -1.68
CA VAL A 44 -16.30 -1.16 -1.37
C VAL A 44 -16.32 -2.25 -2.45
N VAL A 45 -16.29 -1.82 -3.72
CA VAL A 45 -16.30 -2.65 -4.92
C VAL A 45 -14.98 -2.39 -5.64
N GLY A 46 -13.97 -3.24 -5.39
CA GLY A 46 -12.65 -3.08 -6.03
C GLY A 46 -12.74 -3.14 -7.55
N LEU A 47 -11.97 -2.29 -8.24
CA LEU A 47 -12.01 -2.21 -9.69
C LEU A 47 -11.25 -3.39 -10.32
N PRO A 48 -11.82 -4.05 -11.35
CA PRO A 48 -11.15 -5.16 -12.04
C PRO A 48 -9.79 -4.79 -12.66
N THR A 49 -9.59 -3.52 -13.01
CA THR A 49 -8.35 -2.98 -13.57
C THR A 49 -7.20 -2.97 -12.57
N ASN A 50 -7.51 -2.82 -11.27
CA ASN A 50 -6.51 -2.75 -10.19
C ASN A 50 -6.18 -4.13 -9.59
N ARG A 51 -6.92 -5.18 -9.95
CA ARG A 51 -6.85 -6.52 -9.32
C ARG A 51 -5.46 -7.16 -9.27
N ARG A 52 -4.56 -6.79 -10.20
CA ARG A 52 -3.21 -7.35 -10.33
C ARG A 52 -2.13 -6.49 -9.67
N SER A 53 -2.47 -5.26 -9.26
CA SER A 53 -1.51 -4.24 -8.83
C SER A 53 -1.87 -3.56 -7.51
N ALA A 54 -3.08 -3.79 -6.98
CA ALA A 54 -3.53 -3.24 -5.71
C ALA A 54 -4.36 -4.28 -4.93
N TRP A 55 -4.21 -4.25 -3.61
CA TRP A 55 -5.08 -5.01 -2.71
C TRP A 55 -6.36 -4.23 -2.43
N ASN A 56 -7.52 -4.78 -2.78
CA ASN A 56 -8.79 -4.19 -2.40
C ASN A 56 -9.07 -4.37 -0.89
N VAL A 57 -9.19 -3.23 -0.19
CA VAL A 57 -9.59 -3.16 1.23
C VAL A 57 -10.89 -2.39 1.30
N ARG A 58 -11.97 -3.05 1.72
CA ARG A 58 -13.33 -2.49 1.62
C ARG A 58 -13.67 -1.43 2.65
N ARG A 59 -13.17 -1.60 3.88
CA ARG A 59 -13.45 -0.65 4.97
C ARG A 59 -12.54 0.56 4.85
N PRO A 60 -13.00 1.78 5.15
CA PRO A 60 -12.15 2.97 5.17
C PRO A 60 -10.89 2.79 6.02
N LEU A 61 -9.79 3.40 5.56
CA LEU A 61 -8.51 3.42 6.24
C LEU A 61 -8.16 4.83 6.71
N SER A 62 -7.81 4.98 7.99
CA SER A 62 -7.19 6.18 8.53
C SER A 62 -5.70 6.22 8.13
N VAL A 63 -5.39 6.99 7.09
CA VAL A 63 -4.00 7.20 6.65
C VAL A 63 -3.18 7.98 7.68
N ILE A 64 -3.84 8.83 8.48
CA ILE A 64 -3.21 9.51 9.62
C ILE A 64 -2.70 8.48 10.63
N ALA A 65 -3.55 7.58 11.10
CA ALA A 65 -3.14 6.54 12.05
C ALA A 65 -2.08 5.60 11.47
N MET A 66 -2.17 5.28 10.17
CA MET A 66 -1.13 4.51 9.48
C MET A 66 0.22 5.24 9.46
N ASN A 67 0.22 6.56 9.21
CA ASN A 67 1.44 7.38 9.25
C ASN A 67 2.03 7.49 10.66
N GLU A 68 1.20 7.61 11.70
CA GLU A 68 1.66 7.57 13.09
C GLU A 68 2.37 6.24 13.40
N ALA A 69 1.84 5.11 12.92
CA ALA A 69 2.48 3.81 13.08
C ALA A 69 3.77 3.69 12.26
N LEU A 70 3.79 4.23 11.03
CA LEU A 70 4.98 4.24 10.17
C LEU A 70 6.11 5.11 10.76
N GLY A 71 5.78 6.21 11.44
CA GLY A 71 6.77 7.06 12.11
C GLY A 71 7.57 6.31 13.17
N ARG A 72 6.91 5.37 13.88
CA ARG A 72 7.52 4.57 14.96
C ARG A 72 8.56 3.56 14.47
N ILE A 73 8.46 3.11 13.22
CA ILE A 73 9.39 2.12 12.65
C ILE A 73 10.66 2.75 12.05
N ILE A 74 10.73 4.09 11.94
CA ILE A 74 11.90 4.80 11.41
C ILE A 74 13.07 4.63 12.38
N GLY A 75 14.27 4.41 11.86
CA GLY A 75 15.48 4.13 12.64
C GLY A 75 15.84 2.64 12.70
N SER A 76 16.67 2.27 13.68
CA SER A 76 17.26 0.94 13.82
C SER A 76 16.48 0.07 14.81
N HIS A 77 15.81 -0.96 14.31
CA HIS A 77 14.94 -1.81 15.12
C HIS A 77 15.08 -3.29 14.78
N ASP A 78 14.66 -4.17 15.68
CA ASP A 78 14.52 -5.60 15.41
C ASP A 78 13.17 -5.90 14.76
N PHE A 79 13.20 -6.36 13.51
CA PHE A 79 11.99 -6.70 12.74
C PHE A 79 11.65 -8.20 12.76
N ALA A 80 12.19 -8.98 13.70
CA ALA A 80 11.93 -10.42 13.81
C ALA A 80 10.43 -10.78 13.83
N ALA A 81 9.59 -9.93 14.41
CA ALA A 81 8.14 -10.11 14.42
C ALA A 81 7.53 -10.08 13.00
N PHE A 82 8.10 -9.30 12.09
CA PHE A 82 7.58 -9.08 10.74
C PHE A 82 8.18 -10.02 9.69
N GLY A 83 9.24 -10.74 10.02
CA GLY A 83 10.00 -11.54 9.08
C GLY A 83 9.97 -13.05 9.31
N VAL A 84 10.50 -13.77 8.33
CA VAL A 84 11.06 -15.10 8.53
C VAL A 84 12.59 -14.96 8.49
N ARG A 85 13.25 -15.47 9.51
CA ARG A 85 14.71 -15.52 9.56
C ARG A 85 15.20 -16.58 8.57
N VAL A 86 16.18 -16.23 7.77
CA VAL A 86 16.81 -17.12 6.79
C VAL A 86 18.26 -17.31 7.24
N GLY A 87 18.59 -18.51 7.72
CA GLY A 87 19.91 -18.81 8.28
C GLY A 87 20.30 -17.92 9.46
N SER A 88 21.51 -17.37 9.41
CA SER A 88 22.09 -16.48 10.42
C SER A 88 21.90 -14.99 10.12
N ASP A 89 21.15 -14.63 9.07
CA ASP A 89 20.92 -13.22 8.72
C ASP A 89 20.31 -12.48 9.93
N PRO A 90 20.89 -11.33 10.33
CA PRO A 90 20.37 -10.55 11.46
C PRO A 90 18.94 -10.12 11.17
N THR A 91 18.14 -9.86 12.21
CA THR A 91 16.76 -9.36 12.08
C THR A 91 16.65 -7.85 12.24
N ARG A 92 17.73 -7.22 12.70
CA ARG A 92 17.84 -5.76 12.84
C ARG A 92 17.92 -5.07 11.49
N ARG A 93 17.08 -4.06 11.24
CA ARG A 93 17.08 -3.25 10.01
C ARG A 93 17.03 -1.77 10.36
N VAL A 94 17.50 -0.95 9.43
CA VAL A 94 17.43 0.51 9.52
C VAL A 94 16.46 1.01 8.47
N VAL A 95 15.30 1.50 8.92
CA VAL A 95 14.32 2.15 8.07
C VAL A 95 14.69 3.63 7.96
N LEU A 96 14.89 4.09 6.73
CA LEU A 96 15.30 5.45 6.41
C LEU A 96 14.09 6.36 6.22
N ARG A 97 13.03 5.86 5.56
CA ARG A 97 11.79 6.59 5.29
C ARG A 97 10.61 5.63 5.29
N ALA A 98 9.48 6.07 5.81
CA ALA A 98 8.26 5.29 5.85
C ALA A 98 7.06 6.26 5.85
N HIS A 99 6.17 6.16 4.86
CA HIS A 99 4.98 6.99 4.80
C HIS A 99 3.86 6.33 3.99
N ALA A 100 2.64 6.76 4.26
CA ALA A 100 1.44 6.43 3.51
C ALA A 100 0.85 7.71 2.93
N SER A 101 0.45 7.66 1.66
CA SER A 101 -0.26 8.72 0.96
C SER A 101 -1.60 8.19 0.44
N ILE A 102 -2.56 9.08 0.27
CA ILE A 102 -3.86 8.77 -0.31
C ILE A 102 -4.08 9.65 -1.54
N THR A 103 -4.51 9.04 -2.63
CA THR A 103 -4.90 9.74 -3.85
C THR A 103 -6.30 9.27 -4.23
N GLY A 104 -7.23 10.19 -4.42
CA GLY A 104 -8.63 9.88 -4.72
C GLY A 104 -9.47 11.14 -4.65
N VAL A 105 -10.68 11.08 -5.20
CA VAL A 105 -11.60 12.22 -5.22
C VAL A 105 -12.01 12.55 -3.78
N PRO A 106 -11.69 13.74 -3.24
CA PRO A 106 -12.23 14.15 -1.96
C PRO A 106 -13.74 14.29 -2.09
N ARG A 107 -14.51 13.59 -1.24
CA ARG A 107 -15.92 13.93 -1.04
C ARG A 107 -15.99 15.11 -0.07
N THR A 108 -15.81 16.33 -0.58
CA THR A 108 -16.35 17.50 0.09
C THR A 108 -17.86 17.49 -0.14
N GLY A 109 -18.64 17.15 0.88
CA GLY A 109 -20.08 17.37 0.89
C GLY A 109 -20.93 16.29 0.20
N ALA A 110 -21.22 15.22 0.92
CA ALA A 110 -22.55 14.60 0.83
C ALA A 110 -23.16 14.70 2.21
N VAL A 111 -23.56 15.92 2.56
CA VAL A 111 -24.59 16.11 3.58
C VAL A 111 -25.85 15.58 2.93
N CYS A 112 -26.34 14.44 3.40
CA CYS A 112 -27.69 14.03 3.08
C CYS A 112 -28.61 15.06 3.77
N SER A 113 -29.03 16.10 3.05
CA SER A 113 -30.05 17.03 3.53
C SER A 113 -31.35 16.26 3.66
N SER A 114 -31.81 16.11 4.90
CA SER A 114 -32.99 15.37 5.31
C SER A 114 -34.29 16.17 5.15
N ASP A 115 -34.46 16.95 4.08
CA ASP A 115 -35.60 17.85 3.91
C ASP A 115 -36.29 17.70 2.55
N ALA A 116 -36.84 16.51 2.29
CA ALA A 116 -37.88 16.36 1.27
C ALA A 116 -39.13 15.80 1.97
N ALA A 117 -40.13 16.67 2.17
CA ALA A 117 -41.44 16.27 2.67
C ALA A 117 -42.05 15.22 1.72
N PRO A 118 -42.74 14.19 2.23
CA PRO A 118 -43.34 13.17 1.38
C PRO A 118 -44.46 13.76 0.53
N ASP A 119 -44.43 13.44 -0.77
CA ASP A 119 -45.48 13.73 -1.73
C ASP A 119 -46.80 13.04 -1.32
N PRO A 120 -47.90 13.78 -1.09
CA PRO A 120 -49.17 13.20 -0.66
C PRO A 120 -49.90 12.41 -1.76
N SER A 121 -49.34 12.26 -2.96
CA SER A 121 -49.98 11.56 -4.08
C SER A 121 -49.58 10.09 -4.28
N VAL A 122 -48.72 9.51 -3.43
CA VAL A 122 -48.37 8.07 -3.54
C VAL A 122 -49.40 7.21 -2.82
N GLY A 123 -50.27 6.59 -3.63
CA GLY A 123 -51.34 5.70 -3.23
C GLY A 123 -50.91 4.50 -2.39
N ARG A 124 -51.84 4.09 -1.54
CA ARG A 124 -51.82 2.94 -0.63
C ARG A 124 -51.53 1.63 -1.39
N ALA A 125 -50.38 1.02 -1.15
CA ALA A 125 -50.10 -0.34 -1.58
C ALA A 125 -50.55 -1.36 -0.51
N VAL A 126 -51.22 -2.40 -0.99
CA VAL A 126 -51.90 -3.47 -0.25
C VAL A 126 -50.92 -4.65 -0.04
N SER A 127 -50.96 -5.22 1.17
CA SER A 127 -50.48 -6.56 1.63
C SER A 127 -49.12 -7.12 1.18
N GLY A 128 -48.28 -7.47 2.17
CA GLY A 128 -47.31 -8.57 2.09
C GLY A 128 -45.84 -8.19 1.85
N GLU A 129 -45.14 -7.88 2.95
CA GLU A 129 -43.67 -7.91 3.18
C GLU A 129 -42.69 -7.45 2.07
N ILE A 130 -41.96 -6.35 2.33
CA ILE A 130 -40.53 -6.32 2.71
C ILE A 130 -40.16 -4.85 3.01
N TRP A 131 -39.57 -4.60 4.18
CA TRP A 131 -39.00 -3.30 4.52
C TRP A 131 -37.69 -3.08 3.76
N HIS A 132 -37.69 -2.15 2.81
CA HIS A 132 -36.45 -1.44 2.47
C HIS A 132 -36.56 -0.03 3.04
N THR A 133 -35.85 0.21 4.16
CA THR A 133 -35.53 1.57 4.58
C THR A 133 -34.63 2.19 3.52
N SER A 134 -35.29 2.77 2.52
CA SER A 134 -34.70 3.68 1.56
C SER A 134 -34.12 4.87 2.32
N ARG A 135 -32.88 4.72 2.82
CA ARG A 135 -31.95 5.84 2.70
C ARG A 135 -31.60 5.85 1.23
N GLN A 136 -32.32 6.67 0.45
CA GLN A 136 -31.92 7.06 -0.89
C GLN A 136 -30.55 7.75 -0.77
N CYS A 137 -29.49 6.95 -0.74
CA CYS A 137 -28.23 7.36 -1.33
C CYS A 137 -28.52 7.54 -2.81
N ASP A 138 -28.21 8.71 -3.35
CA ASP A 138 -28.26 8.95 -4.79
C ASP A 138 -27.67 7.75 -5.54
N PRO A 139 -28.39 7.11 -6.49
CA PRO A 139 -27.87 6.00 -7.28
C PRO A 139 -26.63 6.37 -8.09
N HIS A 140 -26.29 7.66 -8.20
CA HIS A 140 -25.05 8.18 -8.79
C HIS A 140 -23.93 8.43 -7.76
N CYS A 141 -24.15 8.06 -6.49
CA CYS A 141 -23.12 8.10 -5.46
C CYS A 141 -22.15 6.93 -5.68
N GLU A 142 -21.30 7.08 -6.69
CA GLU A 142 -20.14 6.20 -6.93
C GLU A 142 -19.39 6.03 -5.59
N PRO A 143 -19.15 4.80 -5.11
CA PRO A 143 -18.43 4.58 -3.88
C PRO A 143 -17.05 5.21 -4.01
N ALA A 144 -16.71 6.12 -3.08
CA ALA A 144 -15.42 6.82 -3.10
C ALA A 144 -14.27 5.81 -3.10
N ALA A 145 -13.66 5.61 -4.27
CA ALA A 145 -12.47 4.81 -4.42
C ALA A 145 -11.26 5.70 -4.17
N SER A 146 -10.41 5.29 -3.25
CA SER A 146 -9.13 5.93 -3.02
C SER A 146 -8.01 4.93 -3.15
N ILE A 147 -6.87 5.39 -3.65
CA ILE A 147 -5.64 4.62 -3.70
C ILE A 147 -4.77 5.05 -2.54
N VAL A 148 -4.51 4.12 -1.62
CA VAL A 148 -3.56 4.30 -0.53
C VAL A 148 -2.24 3.66 -0.93
N VAL A 149 -1.17 4.45 -0.93
CA VAL A 149 0.18 4.02 -1.29
C VAL A 149 1.05 4.08 -0.06
N ILE A 150 1.66 2.96 0.31
CA ILE A 150 2.61 2.86 1.43
C ILE A 150 4.01 2.68 0.84
N GLU A 151 4.93 3.58 1.15
CA GLU A 151 6.32 3.47 0.75
C GLU A 151 7.24 3.35 1.95
N VAL A 152 8.15 2.37 1.90
CA VAL A 152 9.15 2.14 2.95
C VAL A 152 10.51 1.97 2.28
N GLU A 153 11.47 2.80 2.68
CA GLU A 153 12.87 2.74 2.30
C GLU A 153 13.71 2.29 3.50
N ALA A 154 14.53 1.24 3.31
CA ALA A 154 15.38 0.69 4.35
C ALA A 154 16.69 0.15 3.77
N ASN A 155 17.70 -0.06 4.62
CA ASN A 155 18.97 -0.68 4.20
C ASN A 155 18.76 -2.10 3.67
N ALA A 156 17.89 -2.88 4.32
CA ALA A 156 17.50 -4.21 3.91
C ALA A 156 16.11 -4.56 4.46
N PHE A 157 15.53 -5.66 3.96
CA PHE A 157 14.23 -6.18 4.41
C PHE A 157 14.32 -7.67 4.71
N LEU A 158 13.56 -8.14 5.69
CA LEU A 158 13.39 -9.58 5.92
C LEU A 158 12.39 -10.18 4.92
N ARG A 159 12.49 -11.49 4.70
CA ARG A 159 11.47 -12.22 3.94
C ARG A 159 10.10 -12.02 4.60
N HIS A 160 9.09 -11.63 3.82
CA HIS A 160 7.73 -11.28 4.26
C HIS A 160 7.56 -9.97 5.05
N MET A 161 8.63 -9.24 5.37
CA MET A 161 8.59 -8.02 6.19
C MET A 161 7.54 -7.02 5.72
N MET A 162 7.61 -6.58 4.47
CA MET A 162 6.68 -5.58 3.92
C MET A 162 5.22 -6.04 3.99
N ARG A 163 4.94 -7.29 3.65
CA ARG A 163 3.57 -7.81 3.61
C ARG A 163 2.96 -7.91 5.01
N ARG A 164 3.77 -8.29 6.02
CA ARG A 164 3.34 -8.33 7.41
C ARG A 164 3.18 -6.94 8.01
N LEU A 165 4.10 -6.02 7.68
CA LEU A 165 4.00 -4.61 8.07
C LEU A 165 2.69 -4.00 7.54
N VAL A 166 2.42 -4.15 6.24
CA VAL A 166 1.18 -3.66 5.60
C VAL A 166 -0.07 -4.29 6.22
N GLY A 167 -0.04 -5.59 6.52
CA GLY A 167 -1.13 -6.26 7.23
C GLY A 167 -1.43 -5.65 8.59
N THR A 168 -0.40 -5.33 9.38
CA THR A 168 -0.55 -4.61 10.66
C THR A 168 -1.06 -3.19 10.45
N LEU A 169 -0.53 -2.47 9.45
CA LEU A 169 -0.97 -1.11 9.13
C LEU A 169 -2.45 -1.06 8.73
N VAL A 170 -2.99 -2.07 8.05
CA VAL A 170 -4.43 -2.15 7.76
C VAL A 170 -5.26 -2.33 9.04
N ARG A 171 -4.76 -3.06 10.05
CA ARG A 171 -5.44 -3.13 11.37
C ARG A 171 -5.45 -1.77 12.06
N VAL A 172 -4.33 -1.05 12.01
CA VAL A 172 -4.21 0.32 12.55
C VAL A 172 -5.09 1.29 11.77
N GLY A 173 -5.11 1.22 10.44
CA GLY A 173 -5.95 2.07 9.60
C GLY A 173 -7.44 1.82 9.80
N HIS A 174 -7.85 0.61 10.17
CA HIS A 174 -9.22 0.32 10.63
C HIS A 174 -9.47 0.71 12.09
N LEU A 175 -8.51 1.33 12.77
CA LEU A 175 -8.57 1.72 14.17
C LEU A 175 -8.90 0.56 15.12
N ARG A 176 -8.55 -0.68 14.72
CA ARG A 176 -8.72 -1.87 15.56
C ARG A 176 -7.60 -2.04 16.58
N VAL A 177 -6.48 -1.38 16.31
CA VAL A 177 -5.27 -1.41 17.11
C VAL A 177 -4.66 -0.02 17.05
N ALA A 178 -4.16 0.48 18.17
CA ALA A 178 -3.51 1.78 18.23
C ALA A 178 -2.13 1.77 17.53
N PRO A 179 -1.65 2.92 17.02
CA PRO A 179 -0.38 3.00 16.29
C PRO A 179 0.87 2.58 17.08
N ASP A 180 0.83 2.74 18.41
CA ASP A 180 1.88 2.36 19.38
C ASP A 180 2.12 0.85 19.47
N VAL A 181 1.25 0.02 18.90
CA VAL A 181 1.50 -1.43 18.75
C VAL A 181 2.83 -1.69 18.04
N MET A 182 3.28 -0.79 17.17
CA MET A 182 4.57 -0.93 16.50
C MET A 182 5.71 -0.97 17.50
N ASP A 183 5.71 -0.14 18.54
CA ASP A 183 6.77 -0.14 19.56
C ASP A 183 6.84 -1.49 20.27
N THR A 184 5.68 -2.04 20.62
CA THR A 184 5.58 -3.37 21.24
C THR A 184 6.13 -4.46 20.32
N LEU A 185 5.77 -4.42 19.02
CA LEU A 185 6.21 -5.41 18.02
C LEU A 185 7.70 -5.33 17.68
N LEU A 186 8.34 -4.18 17.89
CA LEU A 186 9.77 -3.97 17.68
C LEU A 186 10.62 -4.37 18.89
N VAL A 187 10.03 -4.40 20.09
CA VAL A 187 10.70 -4.85 21.33
C VAL A 187 10.50 -6.35 21.57
N VAL A 188 9.26 -6.83 21.45
CA VAL A 188 8.90 -8.22 21.73
C VAL A 188 8.40 -8.89 20.45
N PRO A 189 9.07 -9.94 19.94
CA PRO A 189 8.63 -10.68 18.76
C PRO A 189 7.34 -11.48 18.96
N SER A 190 6.19 -10.82 19.17
CA SER A 190 4.89 -11.47 19.33
C SER A 190 4.16 -11.58 17.99
N ARG A 191 4.24 -12.75 17.37
CA ARG A 191 3.60 -13.00 16.06
C ARG A 191 2.06 -12.89 16.10
N GLY A 192 1.42 -12.99 17.26
CA GLY A 192 -0.04 -12.88 17.41
C GLY A 192 -0.57 -11.44 17.25
N LEU A 193 0.26 -10.44 17.54
CA LEU A 193 -0.10 -9.02 17.38
C LEU A 193 0.12 -8.53 15.94
N VAL A 194 0.95 -9.22 15.16
CA VAL A 194 1.21 -8.89 13.76
C VAL A 194 -0.02 -9.19 12.90
N GLY A 195 -0.39 -8.28 12.00
CA GLY A 195 -1.48 -8.52 11.05
C GLY A 195 -1.19 -9.68 10.08
N PRO A 196 -2.23 -10.24 9.46
CA PRO A 196 -2.04 -11.25 8.41
C PRO A 196 -1.20 -10.67 7.28
N ALA A 197 -0.36 -11.50 6.64
CA ALA A 197 0.46 -11.03 5.53
C ALA A 197 -0.43 -10.54 4.37
N ALA A 198 -0.32 -9.26 4.02
CA ALA A 198 -1.03 -8.66 2.91
C ALA A 198 -0.77 -9.44 1.60
N PRO A 199 -1.66 -9.47 0.61
CA PRO A 199 -1.43 -10.14 -0.67
C PRO A 199 -0.13 -9.69 -1.39
N PRO A 200 0.51 -10.55 -2.21
CA PRO A 200 1.77 -10.18 -2.86
C PRO A 200 1.59 -9.20 -4.03
N HIS A 201 0.44 -9.21 -4.71
CA HIS A 201 0.23 -8.47 -5.95
C HIS A 201 0.18 -6.94 -5.78
N GLY A 202 0.01 -6.44 -4.55
CA GLY A 202 0.10 -5.01 -4.25
C GLY A 202 1.53 -4.50 -4.04
N LEU A 203 2.52 -5.38 -3.91
CA LEU A 203 3.89 -5.03 -3.54
C LEU A 203 4.79 -4.89 -4.78
N CYS A 204 5.53 -3.78 -4.85
CA CYS A 204 6.49 -3.49 -5.92
C CYS A 204 7.80 -2.95 -5.34
N LEU A 205 8.94 -3.35 -5.91
CA LEU A 205 10.23 -2.71 -5.66
C LEU A 205 10.32 -1.44 -6.51
N VAL A 206 10.41 -0.28 -5.87
CA VAL A 206 10.41 1.03 -6.55
C VAL A 206 11.81 1.50 -6.90
N HIS A 207 12.80 1.29 -6.04
CA HIS A 207 14.18 1.61 -6.39
C HIS A 207 15.17 0.88 -5.50
N VAL A 208 16.40 0.80 -5.99
CA VAL A 208 17.58 0.40 -5.23
C VAL A 208 18.58 1.54 -5.31
N ALA A 209 19.17 1.90 -4.17
CA ALA A 209 20.22 2.90 -4.10
C ALA A 209 21.60 2.24 -4.03
N TYR A 210 22.56 2.82 -4.74
CA TYR A 210 23.97 2.43 -4.79
C TYR A 210 24.79 3.71 -4.66
N ASP A 211 25.65 3.85 -3.65
CA ASP A 211 26.59 4.98 -3.50
C ASP A 211 26.03 6.39 -3.87
N GLY A 212 24.78 6.66 -3.46
CA GLY A 212 24.08 7.93 -3.73
C GLY A 212 23.26 7.97 -5.04
N ILE A 213 23.47 7.04 -5.97
CA ILE A 213 22.67 6.87 -7.19
C ILE A 213 21.40 6.08 -6.84
N ARG A 214 20.22 6.64 -7.13
CA ARG A 214 18.92 5.96 -6.99
C ARG A 214 18.45 5.42 -8.34
N LEU A 215 18.58 4.11 -8.53
CA LEU A 215 18.04 3.42 -9.70
C LEU A 215 16.55 3.16 -9.49
N SER A 216 15.72 4.05 -10.04
CA SER A 216 14.27 3.91 -10.05
C SER A 216 13.76 3.66 -11.46
N PRO A 217 12.68 2.89 -11.67
CA PRO A 217 12.00 2.74 -12.95
C PRO A 217 11.37 4.01 -13.50
N ARG A 218 11.62 5.19 -12.90
CA ARG A 218 11.07 6.44 -13.42
C ARG A 218 11.60 6.64 -14.83
N TYR A 219 10.71 6.39 -15.78
CA TYR A 219 10.76 6.92 -17.13
C TYR A 219 11.06 8.42 -17.00
N ARG A 220 12.27 8.87 -17.38
CA ARG A 220 12.41 10.24 -17.85
C ARG A 220 11.54 10.30 -19.09
N ALA A 221 10.28 10.72 -18.93
CA ALA A 221 9.65 11.44 -20.02
C ALA A 221 10.53 12.66 -20.22
N SER A 222 11.41 12.64 -21.22
CA SER A 222 11.97 13.87 -21.73
C SER A 222 10.78 14.79 -22.05
N PRO A 223 10.74 16.03 -21.55
CA PRO A 223 9.80 16.99 -22.06
C PRO A 223 10.24 17.31 -23.50
N GLY A 224 9.49 16.78 -24.47
CA GLY A 224 9.61 17.15 -25.88
C GLY A 224 10.74 16.46 -26.65
N SER A 225 10.35 15.66 -27.64
CA SER A 225 10.97 15.61 -28.95
C SER A 225 9.90 15.17 -29.94
#